data_AF-A0AAD4E0J8-F1
#
_entry.id   AF-A0AAD4E0J8-F1
#
_cell.length_a   1.000
_cell.length_b   1.000
_cell.length_c   1.000
_cell.angle_alpha   90.00
_cell.angle_beta   90.00
_cell.angle_gamma   90.00
#
_symmetry.space_group_name_H-M   'P 1'
#
loop_
_entity.id
_entity.type
_entity.pdbx_description
1 polymer ?
#
loop_
_entity_poly.entity_id
_entity_poly.type
_entity_poly.pdbx_seq_one_letter_code
_entity_poly.pdbx_strand_id
1 'polypeptide(L)'
;MSTNTTTPTLPPSLDLPPHLSAQKYFFVCTLTVLAWDALVLTPRSYRLGRLPKWPALKFMYYFMQFWVLADFVVTGVMFFSTTVIQDTDCVAFWPYEPICTAVLMAVASAVHVMRISAIYDHVPNVRATMWGLYAVQIVVTALCCGFYRSVHLEDGQGCIAGPLNNASWVGIYWLAPTLLYATSFVLASLRSIRTLETRRVSYWRLMLRDGLNLYGAILLVNLINVFFYFIMTPTGPTDPIKTIVTSMAAVLTTTMSMRIILSVRGDLTNGGTFSISSHAASSSGANTHSLSGSGNRPRGVNHTFTLGDMRDATVAVAARKEGGEWDADKSSVTPREETKAVLPIIGEDVDSGIPRARTGLGVQITVDQQVEYDDGFPTRK
;
A
#
# COMPACT_ATOMS: atom_id res chain seq x y z
N MET A 1 12.07 -49.72 43.20
CA MET A 1 11.68 -49.97 41.80
C MET A 1 11.58 -48.64 41.10
N SER A 2 12.66 -48.22 40.47
CA SER A 2 12.76 -46.99 39.69
C SER A 2 12.16 -47.27 38.31
N THR A 3 10.99 -46.71 38.04
CA THR A 3 10.39 -46.72 36.71
C THR A 3 11.23 -45.83 35.80
N ASN A 4 12.17 -46.45 35.08
CA ASN A 4 12.79 -45.86 33.89
C ASN A 4 11.71 -45.77 32.80
N THR A 5 10.93 -44.69 32.82
CA THR A 5 10.22 -44.24 31.63
C THR A 5 11.27 -43.76 30.63
N THR A 6 11.78 -44.69 29.82
CA THR A 6 12.46 -44.38 28.56
C THR A 6 11.45 -43.72 27.65
N THR A 7 11.29 -42.41 27.79
CA THR A 7 10.70 -41.58 26.74
C THR A 7 11.51 -41.84 25.46
N PRO A 8 10.88 -42.20 24.34
CA PRO A 8 11.60 -42.42 23.09
C PRO A 8 12.38 -41.15 22.74
N THR A 9 13.71 -41.25 22.71
CA THR A 9 14.59 -40.15 22.32
C THR A 9 14.35 -39.87 20.83
N LEU A 10 13.59 -38.82 20.55
CA LEU A 10 13.35 -38.32 19.21
C LEU A 10 14.64 -37.65 18.70
N PRO A 11 14.91 -37.65 17.38
CA PRO A 11 16.02 -36.87 16.85
C PRO A 11 15.81 -35.37 17.17
N PRO A 12 16.87 -34.58 17.40
CA PRO A 12 16.79 -33.15 17.74
C PRO A 12 15.92 -32.30 16.80
N SER A 13 15.79 -32.73 15.53
CA SER A 13 14.92 -32.11 14.52
C SER A 13 13.42 -32.34 14.75
N LEU A 14 13.03 -33.31 15.59
CA LEU A 14 11.65 -33.59 15.99
C LEU A 14 11.39 -33.25 17.46
N ASP A 15 12.41 -33.21 18.32
CA ASP A 15 12.30 -32.82 19.73
C ASP A 15 12.51 -31.31 19.91
N LEU A 16 11.59 -30.51 19.37
CA LEU A 16 11.68 -29.05 19.47
C LEU A 16 11.08 -28.55 20.80
N PRO A 17 11.80 -27.67 21.51
CA PRO A 17 11.21 -26.96 22.64
C PRO A 17 9.93 -26.18 22.24
N PRO A 18 8.93 -26.06 23.12
CA PRO A 18 7.67 -25.37 22.83
C PRO A 18 7.84 -23.92 22.32
N HIS A 19 8.86 -23.20 22.77
CA HIS A 19 9.15 -21.83 22.32
C HIS A 19 9.68 -21.80 20.87
N LEU A 20 10.48 -22.80 20.48
CA LEU A 20 11.06 -22.91 19.15
C LEU A 20 10.01 -23.34 18.13
N SER A 21 9.16 -24.31 18.51
CA SER A 21 8.04 -24.72 17.67
C SER A 21 7.04 -23.58 17.46
N ALA A 22 6.72 -22.80 18.50
CA ALA A 22 5.89 -21.61 18.37
C ALA A 22 6.46 -20.60 17.37
N GLN A 23 7.77 -20.34 17.42
CA GLN A 23 8.44 -19.46 16.45
C GLN A 23 8.35 -20.01 15.03
N LYS A 24 8.52 -21.32 14.85
CA LYS A 24 8.35 -21.97 13.54
C LYS A 24 6.94 -21.82 12.99
N TYR A 25 5.91 -22.04 13.80
CA TYR A 25 4.53 -21.83 13.39
C TYR A 25 4.24 -20.38 13.04
N PHE A 26 4.77 -19.44 13.81
CA PHE A 26 4.59 -18.02 13.55
C PHE A 26 5.26 -17.57 12.24
N PHE A 27 6.43 -18.13 11.92
CA PHE A 27 7.10 -17.91 10.65
C PHE A 27 6.29 -18.48 9.47
N VAL A 28 5.76 -19.71 9.59
CA VAL A 28 4.86 -20.28 8.56
C VAL A 28 3.62 -19.42 8.37
N CYS A 29 2.99 -18.96 9.45
CA CYS A 29 1.86 -18.04 9.36
C CYS A 29 2.26 -16.75 8.62
N THR A 30 3.42 -16.19 8.92
CA THR A 30 3.96 -15.02 8.23
C THR A 30 4.15 -15.26 6.73
N LEU A 31 4.70 -16.41 6.34
CA LEU A 31 4.83 -16.80 4.93
C LEU A 31 3.47 -16.90 4.23
N THR A 32 2.44 -17.46 4.89
CA THR A 32 1.10 -17.55 4.29
C THR A 32 0.49 -16.18 4.06
N VAL A 33 0.66 -15.24 5.01
CA VAL A 33 0.21 -13.85 4.86
C VAL A 33 0.97 -13.16 3.74
N LEU A 34 2.30 -13.36 3.65
CA LEU A 34 3.12 -12.79 2.59
C LEU A 34 2.71 -13.31 1.21
N ALA A 35 2.49 -14.62 1.08
CA ALA A 35 2.04 -15.23 -0.17
C ALA A 35 0.67 -14.70 -0.58
N TRP A 36 -0.27 -14.60 0.36
CA TRP A 36 -1.58 -14.01 0.13
C TRP A 36 -1.48 -12.56 -0.35
N ASP A 37 -0.70 -11.72 0.35
CA ASP A 37 -0.55 -10.32 -0.02
C ASP A 37 0.13 -10.16 -1.39
N ALA A 38 1.14 -10.97 -1.71
CA ALA A 38 1.76 -10.96 -3.02
C ALA A 38 0.75 -11.27 -4.13
N LEU A 39 -0.13 -12.27 -3.93
CA LEU A 39 -1.19 -12.63 -4.88
C LEU A 39 -2.22 -11.50 -5.04
N VAL A 40 -2.72 -10.94 -3.93
CA VAL A 40 -3.73 -9.87 -3.94
C VAL A 40 -3.18 -8.59 -4.59
N LEU A 41 -1.90 -8.29 -4.41
CA LEU A 41 -1.26 -7.11 -4.98
C LEU A 41 -0.93 -7.28 -6.47
N THR A 42 -0.78 -8.51 -6.97
CA THR A 42 -0.34 -8.83 -8.35
C THR A 42 -1.10 -8.08 -9.45
N PRO A 43 -2.45 -8.02 -9.48
CA PRO A 43 -3.17 -7.30 -10.53
C PRO A 43 -2.86 -5.80 -10.55
N ARG A 44 -2.65 -5.19 -9.37
CA ARG A 44 -2.28 -3.78 -9.25
C ARG A 44 -0.80 -3.55 -9.57
N SER A 45 0.08 -4.45 -9.14
CA SER A 45 1.49 -4.48 -9.55
C SER A 45 1.62 -4.50 -11.07
N TYR A 46 0.84 -5.34 -11.75
CA TYR A 46 0.87 -5.46 -13.19
C TYR A 46 0.47 -4.15 -13.88
N ARG A 47 -0.60 -3.50 -13.40
CA ARG A 47 -1.02 -2.18 -13.90
C ARG A 47 0.04 -1.11 -13.67
N LEU A 48 0.67 -1.08 -12.49
CA LEU A 48 1.76 -0.15 -12.17
C LEU A 48 2.97 -0.35 -13.09
N GLY A 49 3.28 -1.60 -13.45
CA GLY A 49 4.37 -1.96 -14.34
C GLY A 49 4.23 -1.38 -15.75
N ARG A 50 2.98 -1.33 -16.25
CA ARG A 50 2.65 -0.80 -17.59
C ARG A 50 2.75 0.72 -17.71
N LEU A 51 2.91 1.46 -16.60
CA LEU A 51 3.14 2.90 -16.68
C LEU A 51 4.52 3.17 -17.30
N PRO A 52 4.61 4.03 -18.32
CA PRO A 52 5.86 4.28 -19.05
C PRO A 52 6.91 4.98 -18.19
N LYS A 53 6.48 5.79 -17.22
CA LYS A 53 7.37 6.50 -16.29
C LYS A 53 7.88 5.54 -15.19
N TRP A 54 9.14 5.72 -14.81
CA TRP A 54 9.80 5.02 -13.70
C TRP A 54 10.11 5.98 -12.54
N PRO A 55 9.09 6.42 -11.79
CA PRO A 55 9.30 7.24 -10.59
C PRO A 55 9.97 6.41 -9.49
N ALA A 56 10.69 7.07 -8.57
CA ALA A 56 11.41 6.41 -7.47
C ALA A 56 10.53 5.46 -6.66
N LEU A 57 9.26 5.82 -6.42
CA LEU A 57 8.27 4.98 -5.74
C LEU A 57 7.96 3.68 -6.47
N LYS A 58 7.97 3.67 -7.82
CA LYS A 58 7.79 2.45 -8.62
C LYS A 58 8.99 1.51 -8.44
N PHE A 59 10.20 2.06 -8.44
CA PHE A 59 11.41 1.27 -8.18
C PHE A 59 11.39 0.67 -6.77
N MET A 60 11.11 1.48 -5.74
CA MET A 60 11.00 1.01 -4.35
C MET A 60 9.91 -0.06 -4.18
N TYR A 61 8.79 0.07 -4.88
CA TYR A 61 7.72 -0.94 -4.87
C TYR A 61 8.21 -2.31 -5.34
N TYR A 62 8.81 -2.38 -6.55
CA TYR A 62 9.30 -3.64 -7.10
C TYR A 62 10.49 -4.19 -6.31
N PHE A 63 11.36 -3.30 -5.82
CA PHE A 63 12.43 -3.69 -4.92
C PHE A 63 11.86 -4.39 -3.68
N MET A 64 10.94 -3.75 -2.94
CA MET A 64 10.36 -4.38 -1.76
C MET A 64 9.63 -5.68 -2.10
N GLN A 65 8.92 -5.75 -3.24
CA GLN A 65 8.12 -6.91 -3.64
C GLN A 65 9.00 -8.13 -3.88
N PHE A 66 10.12 -7.92 -4.57
CA PHE A 66 11.07 -8.99 -4.85
C PHE A 66 11.93 -9.31 -3.62
N TRP A 67 12.41 -8.26 -2.93
CA TRP A 67 13.33 -8.39 -1.80
C TRP A 67 12.71 -9.14 -0.63
N VAL A 68 11.47 -8.81 -0.25
CA VAL A 68 10.80 -9.52 0.86
C VAL A 68 10.60 -11.00 0.54
N LEU A 69 10.30 -11.35 -0.71
CA LEU A 69 10.15 -12.75 -1.12
C LEU A 69 11.49 -13.48 -1.09
N ALA A 70 12.54 -12.85 -1.62
CA ALA A 70 13.88 -13.43 -1.62
C ALA A 70 14.40 -13.65 -0.19
N ASP A 71 14.29 -12.64 0.66
CA ASP A 71 14.71 -12.68 2.06
C ASP A 71 14.01 -13.79 2.86
N PHE A 72 12.68 -13.88 2.75
CA PHE A 72 11.90 -14.89 3.46
C PHE A 72 12.10 -16.31 2.93
N VAL A 73 12.35 -16.48 1.63
CA VAL A 73 12.68 -17.80 1.07
C VAL A 73 14.04 -18.28 1.58
N VAL A 74 15.06 -17.43 1.53
CA VAL A 74 16.41 -17.79 1.99
C VAL A 74 16.43 -18.05 3.50
N THR A 75 15.83 -17.15 4.28
CA THR A 75 15.70 -17.31 5.73
C THR A 75 14.88 -18.55 6.07
N GLY A 76 13.77 -18.81 5.36
CA GLY A 76 12.95 -20.00 5.57
C GLY A 76 13.70 -21.30 5.31
N VAL A 77 14.49 -21.38 4.24
CA VAL A 77 15.32 -22.57 3.95
C VAL A 77 16.31 -22.83 5.09
N MET A 78 17.03 -21.79 5.56
CA MET A 78 18.00 -21.94 6.65
C MET A 78 17.35 -22.26 8.01
N PHE A 79 16.14 -21.78 8.22
CA PHE A 79 15.39 -21.96 9.46
C PHE A 79 14.72 -23.34 9.59
N PHE A 80 14.30 -23.94 8.46
CA PHE A 80 13.70 -25.27 8.42
C PHE A 80 14.66 -26.39 8.01
N SER A 81 15.88 -26.07 7.58
CA SER A 81 16.84 -27.09 7.17
C SER A 81 17.29 -27.97 8.33
N THR A 82 17.18 -29.28 8.14
CA THR A 82 17.67 -30.30 9.07
C THR A 82 19.12 -30.68 8.82
N THR A 83 19.75 -30.14 7.78
CA THR A 83 21.13 -30.48 7.38
C THR A 83 22.13 -29.39 7.76
N VAL A 84 21.67 -28.28 8.35
CA VAL A 84 22.51 -27.16 8.77
C VAL A 84 23.33 -27.56 9.98
N ILE A 85 24.65 -27.38 9.89
CA ILE A 85 25.58 -27.57 10.99
C ILE A 85 25.73 -26.23 11.72
N GLN A 86 25.50 -26.22 13.02
CA GLN A 86 25.42 -24.98 13.79
C GLN A 86 26.73 -24.19 13.79
N ASP A 87 27.86 -24.88 13.96
CA ASP A 87 29.17 -24.24 14.15
C ASP A 87 29.77 -23.66 12.86
N THR A 88 29.41 -24.20 11.69
CA THR A 88 29.97 -23.76 10.40
C THR A 88 28.99 -22.90 9.61
N ASP A 89 27.77 -23.39 9.41
CA ASP A 89 26.84 -22.80 8.46
C ASP A 89 26.09 -21.63 9.09
N CYS A 90 25.65 -21.79 10.34
CA CYS A 90 24.90 -20.74 11.03
C CYS A 90 25.80 -19.54 11.42
N VAL A 91 27.07 -19.79 11.74
CA VAL A 91 28.06 -18.72 12.04
C VAL A 91 28.39 -17.89 10.81
N ALA A 92 28.30 -18.45 9.60
CA ALA A 92 28.43 -17.69 8.37
C ALA A 92 27.13 -16.95 7.98
N PHE A 93 25.97 -17.55 8.28
CA PHE A 93 24.67 -17.06 7.83
C PHE A 93 23.97 -16.06 8.77
N TRP A 94 24.30 -16.02 10.07
CA TRP A 94 23.59 -15.16 11.03
C TRP A 94 23.48 -13.66 10.67
N PRO A 95 24.41 -13.00 9.95
CA PRO A 95 24.23 -11.57 9.65
C PRO A 95 23.24 -11.34 8.52
N TYR A 96 22.89 -12.37 7.73
CA TYR A 96 22.01 -12.25 6.57
C TYR A 96 20.63 -11.70 6.97
N GLU A 97 19.92 -12.39 7.87
CA GLU A 97 18.57 -12.04 8.30
C GLU A 97 18.45 -10.58 8.81
N PRO A 98 19.25 -10.11 9.79
CA PRO A 98 19.13 -8.75 10.30
C PRO A 98 19.53 -7.67 9.28
N ILE A 99 20.49 -7.95 8.39
CA ILE A 99 20.91 -7.00 7.34
C ILE A 99 19.83 -6.89 6.28
N CYS A 100 19.31 -8.01 5.78
CA CYS A 100 18.25 -8.02 4.78
C CYS A 100 16.98 -7.35 5.29
N THR A 101 16.62 -7.60 6.55
CA THR A 101 15.52 -6.93 7.24
C THR A 101 15.78 -5.43 7.39
N ALA A 102 17.00 -5.02 7.76
CA ALA A 102 17.34 -3.60 7.90
C ALA A 102 17.22 -2.85 6.55
N VAL A 103 17.68 -3.45 5.46
CA VAL A 103 17.53 -2.90 4.10
C VAL A 103 16.05 -2.80 3.72
N LEU A 104 15.25 -3.83 4.02
CA LEU A 104 13.82 -3.82 3.72
C LEU A 104 13.09 -2.71 4.49
N MET A 105 13.36 -2.59 5.79
CA MET A 105 12.78 -1.56 6.66
C MET A 105 13.24 -0.15 6.28
N ALA A 106 14.50 0.00 5.84
CA ALA A 106 15.01 1.26 5.30
C ALA A 106 14.20 1.72 4.08
N VAL A 107 13.98 0.85 3.10
CA VAL A 107 13.19 1.20 1.91
C VAL A 107 11.73 1.48 2.27
N ALA A 108 11.11 0.68 3.14
CA ALA A 108 9.76 0.94 3.64
C ALA A 108 9.67 2.31 4.33
N SER A 109 10.67 2.67 5.12
CA SER A 109 10.71 3.96 5.83
C SER A 109 10.94 5.14 4.89
N ALA A 110 11.79 4.97 3.87
CA ALA A 110 11.98 5.97 2.82
C ALA A 110 10.67 6.29 2.08
N VAL A 111 9.83 5.28 1.82
CA VAL A 111 8.50 5.46 1.22
C VAL A 111 7.61 6.35 2.11
N HIS A 112 7.61 6.14 3.42
CA HIS A 112 6.85 6.98 4.36
C HIS A 112 7.36 8.42 4.37
N VAL A 113 8.68 8.63 4.39
CA VAL A 113 9.29 9.97 4.33
C VAL A 113 8.89 10.69 3.05
N MET A 114 8.98 10.02 1.89
CA MET A 114 8.59 10.60 0.60
C MET A 114 7.12 10.96 0.57
N ARG A 115 6.24 10.07 1.04
CA ARG A 115 4.79 10.28 1.07
C ARG A 115 4.40 11.43 1.98
N ILE A 116 4.88 11.47 3.21
CA ILE A 116 4.57 12.53 4.17
C ILE A 116 5.12 13.88 3.68
N SER A 117 6.31 13.89 3.08
CA SER A 117 6.90 15.11 2.50
C SER A 117 6.05 15.67 1.35
N ALA A 118 5.55 14.80 0.47
CA ALA A 118 4.66 15.19 -0.62
C ALA A 118 3.29 15.69 -0.10
N ILE A 119 2.77 15.04 0.94
CA ILE A 119 1.51 15.44 1.58
C ILE A 119 1.61 16.87 2.13
N TYR A 120 2.70 17.23 2.80
CA TYR A 120 2.90 18.54 3.38
C TYR A 120 3.52 19.57 2.42
N ASP A 121 3.39 19.37 1.11
CA ASP A 121 3.89 20.29 0.07
C ASP A 121 5.34 20.75 0.31
N HIS A 122 6.18 19.80 0.73
CA HIS A 122 7.60 19.99 1.01
C HIS A 122 7.94 21.08 2.04
N VAL A 123 7.05 21.37 3.01
CA VAL A 123 7.36 22.25 4.14
C VAL A 123 8.70 21.84 4.79
N PRO A 124 9.68 22.75 4.90
CA PRO A 124 11.05 22.40 5.23
C PRO A 124 11.19 21.78 6.62
N ASN A 125 10.37 22.20 7.59
CA ASN A 125 10.39 21.68 8.94
C ASN A 125 9.97 20.20 8.98
N VAL A 126 8.82 19.87 8.37
CA VAL A 126 8.31 18.48 8.32
C VAL A 126 9.29 17.58 7.58
N ARG A 127 9.84 18.07 6.46
CA ARG A 127 10.84 17.35 5.68
C ARG A 127 12.12 17.11 6.49
N ALA A 128 12.64 18.13 7.18
CA ALA A 128 13.83 18.00 8.02
C ALA A 128 13.61 17.01 9.17
N THR A 129 12.45 17.04 9.84
CA THR A 129 12.12 16.09 10.90
C THR A 129 12.05 14.66 10.36
N MET A 130 11.34 14.42 9.25
CA MET A 130 11.19 13.08 8.69
C MET A 130 12.52 12.50 8.17
N TRP A 131 13.32 13.31 7.47
CA TRP A 131 14.66 12.90 7.04
C TRP A 131 15.63 12.71 8.20
N GLY A 132 15.53 13.53 9.25
CA GLY A 132 16.30 13.38 10.47
C GLY A 132 16.01 12.06 11.18
N LEU A 133 14.72 11.73 11.37
CA LEU A 133 14.29 10.44 11.94
C LEU A 133 14.75 9.26 11.08
N TYR A 134 14.66 9.39 9.75
CA TYR A 134 15.14 8.37 8.84
C TYR A 134 16.65 8.15 8.96
N ALA A 135 17.45 9.22 9.00
CA ALA A 135 18.89 9.12 9.18
C ALA A 135 19.26 8.45 10.52
N VAL A 136 18.59 8.85 11.60
CA VAL A 136 18.75 8.22 12.92
C VAL A 136 18.41 6.73 12.86
N GLN A 137 17.30 6.36 12.22
CA GLN A 137 16.94 4.96 12.03
C GLN A 137 18.01 4.16 11.29
N ILE A 138 18.53 4.66 10.16
CA ILE A 138 19.57 3.95 9.40
C ILE A 138 20.83 3.73 10.25
N VAL A 139 21.28 4.76 10.97
CA VAL A 139 22.46 4.66 11.84
C VAL A 139 22.24 3.66 12.96
N VAL A 140 21.09 3.77 13.66
CA VAL A 140 20.77 2.89 14.80
C VAL A 140 20.62 1.44 14.36
N THR A 141 19.89 1.18 13.27
CA THR A 141 19.71 -0.18 12.73
C THR A 141 21.03 -0.79 12.28
N ALA A 142 21.89 -0.02 11.60
CA ALA A 142 23.22 -0.49 11.17
C ALA A 142 24.11 -0.87 12.36
N LEU A 143 24.14 -0.04 13.41
CA LEU A 143 24.88 -0.36 14.64
C LEU A 143 24.31 -1.59 15.34
N CYS A 144 22.98 -1.70 15.41
CA CYS A 144 22.29 -2.82 16.05
C CYS A 144 22.51 -4.15 15.33
N CYS A 145 22.66 -4.16 13.99
CA CYS A 145 22.99 -5.37 13.24
C CYS A 145 24.29 -6.04 13.73
N GLY A 146 25.27 -5.25 14.20
CA GLY A 146 26.53 -5.78 14.75
C GLY A 146 26.40 -6.52 16.09
N PHE A 147 25.26 -6.38 16.78
CA PHE A 147 25.00 -7.02 18.07
C PHE A 147 24.19 -8.32 17.96
N TYR A 148 23.72 -8.68 16.77
CA TYR A 148 23.13 -9.99 16.54
C TYR A 148 24.22 -11.07 16.56
N ARG A 149 23.87 -12.27 17.01
CA ARG A 149 24.71 -13.47 16.97
C ARG A 149 23.84 -14.68 16.65
N SER A 150 24.46 -15.76 16.17
CA SER A 150 23.77 -17.05 16.08
C SER A 150 23.37 -17.52 17.48
N VAL A 151 22.10 -17.90 17.64
CA VAL A 151 21.63 -18.60 18.84
C VAL A 151 22.12 -20.03 18.75
N HIS A 152 22.77 -20.56 19.80
CA HIS A 152 23.25 -21.93 19.80
C HIS A 152 22.05 -22.90 19.96
N LEU A 153 21.68 -23.55 18.86
CA LEU A 153 20.67 -24.62 18.80
C LEU A 153 21.37 -25.97 18.55
N GLU A 154 20.67 -27.07 18.79
CA GLU A 154 21.17 -28.40 18.45
C GLU A 154 21.17 -28.61 16.93
N ASP A 155 22.10 -29.43 16.43
CA ASP A 155 22.22 -29.71 15.00
C ASP A 155 20.90 -30.25 14.42
N GLY A 156 20.49 -29.71 13.29
CA GLY A 156 19.23 -30.05 12.63
C GLY A 156 17.99 -29.30 13.14
N GLN A 157 18.13 -28.37 14.10
CA GLN A 157 17.03 -27.49 14.52
C GLN A 157 16.91 -26.20 13.70
N GLY A 158 17.85 -25.95 12.76
CA GLY A 158 17.90 -24.78 11.89
C GLY A 158 18.76 -23.65 12.46
N CYS A 159 18.91 -22.56 11.70
CA CYS A 159 19.69 -21.40 12.11
C CYS A 159 18.80 -20.19 12.44
N ILE A 160 19.07 -19.54 13.58
CA ILE A 160 18.36 -18.34 14.05
C ILE A 160 19.36 -17.29 14.50
N ALA A 161 19.18 -16.06 14.03
CA ALA A 161 19.87 -14.91 14.57
C ALA A 161 19.11 -14.34 15.79
N GLY A 162 19.81 -14.17 16.90
CA GLY A 162 19.24 -13.65 18.14
C GLY A 162 20.10 -12.57 18.79
N PRO A 163 19.53 -11.85 19.78
CA PRO A 163 20.27 -10.85 20.54
C PRO A 163 21.33 -11.51 21.43
N LEU A 164 22.56 -10.99 21.40
CA LEU A 164 23.62 -11.46 22.29
C LEU A 164 23.23 -11.29 23.78
N ASN A 165 23.36 -12.36 24.56
CA ASN A 165 23.10 -12.39 26.01
C ASN A 165 21.70 -11.86 26.42
N ASN A 166 20.68 -12.02 25.58
CA ASN A 166 19.31 -11.53 25.84
C ASN A 166 19.21 -10.03 26.15
N ALA A 167 20.22 -9.25 25.74
CA ALA A 167 20.30 -7.83 26.04
C ALA A 167 19.12 -7.08 25.39
N SER A 168 18.31 -6.43 26.23
CA SER A 168 17.13 -5.64 25.84
C SER A 168 17.48 -4.45 24.93
N TRP A 169 18.77 -4.09 24.81
CA TRP A 169 19.26 -3.06 23.91
C TRP A 169 18.98 -3.37 22.42
N VAL A 170 18.82 -4.64 22.05
CA VAL A 170 18.40 -5.01 20.69
C VAL A 170 16.96 -4.54 20.38
N GLY A 171 16.13 -4.28 21.40
CA GLY A 171 14.83 -3.62 21.20
C GLY A 171 14.93 -2.22 20.59
N ILE A 172 16.07 -1.54 20.73
CA ILE A 172 16.33 -0.23 20.13
C ILE A 172 16.36 -0.31 18.59
N TYR A 173 16.75 -1.46 18.03
CA TYR A 173 16.69 -1.73 16.58
C TYR A 173 15.28 -1.46 16.03
N TRP A 174 14.25 -1.86 16.78
CA TRP A 174 12.85 -1.71 16.39
C TRP A 174 12.23 -0.40 16.90
N LEU A 175 12.77 0.19 17.96
CA LEU A 175 12.28 1.46 18.48
C LEU A 175 12.45 2.61 17.48
N ALA A 176 13.61 2.71 16.82
CA ALA A 176 13.89 3.77 15.86
C ALA A 176 12.90 3.80 14.67
N PRO A 177 12.66 2.69 13.93
CA PRO A 177 11.63 2.67 12.89
C PRO A 177 10.23 2.90 13.46
N THR A 178 9.93 2.39 14.65
CA THR A 178 8.62 2.64 15.31
C THR A 178 8.38 4.12 15.55
N LEU A 179 9.40 4.88 15.98
CA LEU A 179 9.29 6.34 16.13
C LEU A 179 9.04 7.06 14.80
N LEU A 180 9.67 6.60 13.72
CA LEU A 180 9.43 7.12 12.37
C LEU A 180 7.99 6.86 11.93
N TYR A 181 7.47 5.64 12.12
CA TYR A 181 6.10 5.30 11.78
C TYR A 181 5.08 6.00 12.69
N ALA A 182 5.38 6.18 13.97
CA ALA A 182 4.54 6.95 14.90
C ALA A 182 4.43 8.40 14.45
N THR A 183 5.56 9.03 14.10
CA THR A 183 5.58 10.39 13.58
C THR A 183 4.82 10.49 12.25
N SER A 184 5.00 9.52 11.34
CA SER A 184 4.27 9.46 10.07
C SER A 184 2.76 9.39 10.28
N PHE A 185 2.31 8.52 11.21
CA PHE A 185 0.90 8.37 11.56
C PHE A 185 0.32 9.63 12.19
N VAL A 186 1.04 10.27 13.12
CA VAL A 186 0.60 11.52 13.76
C VAL A 186 0.46 12.64 12.71
N LEU A 187 1.45 12.81 11.85
CA LEU A 187 1.40 13.82 10.79
C LEU A 187 0.26 13.56 9.78
N ALA A 188 0.03 12.30 9.41
CA ALA A 188 -1.10 11.92 8.57
C ALA A 188 -2.44 12.20 9.27
N SER A 189 -2.56 11.87 10.56
CA SER A 189 -3.76 12.08 11.38
C SER A 189 -4.09 13.56 11.53
N LEU A 190 -3.09 14.40 11.87
CA LEU A 190 -3.26 15.84 12.04
C LEU A 190 -3.78 16.51 10.75
N ARG A 191 -3.27 16.08 9.59
CA ARG A 191 -3.78 16.59 8.31
C ARG A 191 -5.20 16.12 8.03
N SER A 192 -5.51 14.87 8.34
CA SER A 192 -6.85 14.31 8.17
C SER A 192 -7.87 15.08 9.02
N ILE A 193 -7.53 15.42 10.27
CA ILE A 193 -8.36 16.23 11.17
C ILE A 193 -8.57 17.65 10.61
N ARG A 194 -7.51 18.34 10.14
CA ARG A 194 -7.65 19.65 9.49
C ARG A 194 -8.55 19.60 8.24
N THR A 195 -8.54 18.47 7.53
CA THR A 195 -9.40 18.28 6.36
C THR A 195 -10.88 18.12 6.77
N LEU A 196 -11.16 17.54 7.93
CA LEU A 196 -12.53 17.44 8.46
C LEU A 196 -13.13 18.79 8.84
N GLU A 197 -12.31 19.70 9.37
CA GLU A 197 -12.77 21.06 9.71
C GLU A 197 -13.24 21.81 8.47
N THR A 198 -12.57 21.60 7.33
CA THR A 198 -12.96 22.24 6.06
C THR A 198 -14.08 21.51 5.32
N ARG A 199 -14.22 20.19 5.48
CA ARG A 199 -15.34 19.41 4.92
C ARG A 199 -15.85 18.39 5.93
N ARG A 200 -17.12 18.55 6.34
CA ARG A 200 -17.85 17.57 7.16
C ARG A 200 -18.11 16.29 6.33
N VAL A 201 -17.15 15.38 6.35
CA VAL A 201 -17.28 14.01 5.82
C VAL A 201 -17.31 13.05 7.01
N SER A 202 -18.04 11.94 6.91
CA SER A 202 -17.98 10.88 7.92
C SER A 202 -16.54 10.40 8.14
N TYR A 203 -16.14 10.29 9.41
CA TYR A 203 -14.81 9.83 9.84
C TYR A 203 -14.36 8.54 9.15
N TRP A 204 -15.30 7.63 8.89
CA TRP A 204 -15.00 6.34 8.29
C TRP A 204 -14.63 6.42 6.81
N ARG A 205 -15.31 7.31 6.09
CA ARG A 205 -15.01 7.57 4.69
C ARG A 205 -13.68 8.30 4.54
N LEU A 206 -13.32 9.16 5.50
CA LEU A 206 -12.05 9.86 5.53
C LEU A 206 -10.88 8.91 5.81
N MET A 207 -11.01 8.02 6.79
CA MET A 207 -9.93 7.08 7.16
C MET A 207 -9.56 6.14 6.01
N LEU A 208 -10.57 5.66 5.28
CA LEU A 208 -10.37 4.83 4.09
C LEU A 208 -9.83 5.63 2.89
N ARG A 209 -10.20 6.90 2.78
CA ARG A 209 -9.76 7.76 1.67
C ARG A 209 -8.30 8.16 1.80
N ASP A 210 -7.87 8.54 2.99
CA ASP A 210 -6.52 9.07 3.23
C ASP A 210 -5.48 7.96 3.49
N GLY A 211 -5.91 6.69 3.49
CA GLY A 211 -5.05 5.55 3.77
C GLY A 211 -4.57 5.49 5.22
N LEU A 212 -5.22 6.23 6.13
CA LEU A 212 -4.83 6.35 7.53
C LEU A 212 -4.87 4.99 8.26
N ASN A 213 -5.76 4.08 7.82
CA ASN A 213 -5.79 2.70 8.28
C ASN A 213 -4.44 1.99 8.07
N LEU A 214 -3.79 2.21 6.92
CA LEU A 214 -2.52 1.55 6.60
C LEU A 214 -1.39 2.07 7.49
N TYR A 215 -1.33 3.39 7.73
CA TYR A 215 -0.36 3.98 8.67
C TYR A 215 -0.60 3.49 10.11
N GLY A 216 -1.88 3.42 10.53
CA GLY A 216 -2.25 2.91 11.85
C GLY A 216 -1.88 1.44 12.03
N ALA A 217 -2.11 0.60 11.03
CA ALA A 217 -1.74 -0.81 11.05
C ALA A 217 -0.22 -1.00 11.17
N ILE A 218 0.57 -0.23 10.41
CA ILE A 218 2.04 -0.26 10.50
C ILE A 218 2.51 0.14 11.89
N LEU A 219 2.00 1.24 12.44
CA LEU A 219 2.33 1.69 13.78
C LEU A 219 1.98 0.63 14.83
N LEU A 220 0.77 0.07 14.76
CA LEU A 220 0.29 -0.92 15.72
C LEU A 220 1.17 -2.17 15.74
N VAL A 221 1.48 -2.71 14.57
CA VAL A 221 2.30 -3.93 14.46
C VAL A 221 3.72 -3.68 14.98
N ASN A 222 4.32 -2.52 14.68
CA ASN A 222 5.64 -2.18 15.18
C ASN A 222 5.62 -1.91 16.69
N LEU A 223 4.58 -1.27 17.23
CA LEU A 223 4.40 -1.10 18.68
C LEU A 223 4.26 -2.44 19.40
N ILE A 224 3.47 -3.36 18.86
CA ILE A 224 3.35 -4.72 19.42
C ILE A 224 4.72 -5.38 19.44
N ASN A 225 5.48 -5.33 18.34
CA ASN A 225 6.82 -5.90 18.29
C ASN A 225 7.76 -5.29 19.35
N VAL A 226 7.78 -3.96 19.47
CA VAL A 226 8.56 -3.26 20.51
C VAL A 226 8.12 -3.66 21.92
N PHE A 227 6.82 -3.74 22.19
CA PHE A 227 6.30 -4.18 23.48
C PHE A 227 6.68 -5.63 23.79
N PHE A 228 6.66 -6.52 22.81
CA PHE A 228 7.12 -7.90 22.98
C PHE A 228 8.61 -7.95 23.38
N TYR A 229 9.46 -7.12 22.78
CA TYR A 229 10.87 -7.03 23.18
C TYR A 229 11.10 -6.59 24.63
N PHE A 230 10.28 -5.66 25.13
CA PHE A 230 10.46 -5.07 26.46
C PHE A 230 9.71 -5.81 27.57
N ILE A 231 8.56 -6.41 27.27
CA ILE A 231 7.70 -7.06 28.26
C ILE A 231 8.03 -8.55 28.40
N MET A 232 8.37 -9.23 27.30
CA MET A 232 8.56 -10.68 27.35
C MET A 232 9.86 -11.06 28.07
N THR A 233 9.73 -11.80 29.17
CA THR A 233 10.87 -12.31 29.94
C THR A 233 11.36 -13.63 29.32
N PRO A 234 12.64 -13.73 28.91
CA PRO A 234 13.20 -14.97 28.40
C PRO A 234 13.33 -15.97 29.55
N THR A 235 12.96 -17.23 29.31
CA THR A 235 13.05 -18.31 30.31
C THR A 235 14.47 -18.89 30.44
N GLY A 236 15.33 -18.63 29.45
CA GLY A 236 16.72 -19.06 29.40
C GLY A 236 17.60 -18.18 28.50
N PRO A 237 18.94 -18.37 28.54
CA PRO A 237 19.91 -17.54 27.81
C PRO A 237 19.84 -17.70 26.28
N THR A 238 19.24 -18.79 25.79
CA THR A 238 19.12 -19.13 24.36
C THR A 238 17.71 -18.96 23.81
N ASP A 239 16.76 -18.39 24.56
CA ASP A 239 15.37 -18.33 24.11
C ASP A 239 15.12 -17.18 23.11
N PRO A 240 14.76 -17.49 21.84
CA PRO A 240 14.45 -16.49 20.82
C PRO A 240 13.04 -15.88 20.98
N ILE A 241 12.36 -16.10 22.10
CA ILE A 241 10.94 -15.74 22.25
C ILE A 241 10.66 -14.25 22.08
N LYS A 242 11.63 -13.39 22.39
CA LYS A 242 11.53 -11.94 22.18
C LYS A 242 11.44 -11.55 20.71
N THR A 243 11.97 -12.37 19.81
CA THR A 243 12.02 -12.08 18.37
C THR A 243 10.89 -12.75 17.60
N ILE A 244 9.97 -13.46 18.25
CA ILE A 244 8.92 -14.21 17.54
C ILE A 244 8.07 -13.31 16.63
N VAL A 245 7.79 -12.08 17.05
CA VAL A 245 6.92 -11.14 16.30
C VAL A 245 7.66 -10.39 15.19
N THR A 246 8.99 -10.42 15.14
CA THR A 246 9.78 -9.55 14.25
C THR A 246 9.53 -9.81 12.78
N SER A 247 9.51 -11.08 12.37
CA SER A 247 9.31 -11.46 10.97
C SER A 247 7.93 -11.01 10.47
N MET A 248 6.88 -11.20 11.28
CA MET A 248 5.54 -10.72 10.95
C MET A 248 5.49 -9.19 10.90
N ALA A 249 6.19 -8.52 11.82
CA ALA A 249 6.26 -7.07 11.82
C ALA A 249 6.93 -6.51 10.56
N ALA A 250 8.03 -7.11 10.13
CA ALA A 250 8.71 -6.76 8.88
C ALA A 250 7.81 -6.96 7.65
N VAL A 251 7.15 -8.12 7.55
CA VAL A 251 6.26 -8.44 6.42
C VAL A 251 5.07 -7.50 6.37
N LEU A 252 4.33 -7.35 7.46
CA LEU A 252 3.16 -6.48 7.48
C LEU A 252 3.53 -5.02 7.23
N THR A 253 4.65 -4.55 7.78
CA THR A 253 5.15 -3.19 7.50
C THR A 253 5.42 -3.00 6.01
N THR A 254 6.08 -3.98 5.40
CA THR A 254 6.44 -3.98 3.99
C THR A 254 5.22 -4.02 3.09
N THR A 255 4.29 -4.95 3.30
CA THR A 255 3.11 -5.10 2.45
C THR A 255 2.12 -3.95 2.62
N MET A 256 1.98 -3.40 3.83
CA MET A 256 1.19 -2.19 4.05
C MET A 256 1.85 -0.97 3.39
N SER A 257 3.18 -0.87 3.39
CA SER A 257 3.91 0.18 2.66
C SER A 257 3.73 0.06 1.14
N MET A 258 3.74 -1.15 0.59
CA MET A 258 3.37 -1.40 -0.81
C MET A 258 1.94 -0.95 -1.12
N ARG A 259 0.98 -1.23 -0.23
CA ARG A 259 -0.41 -0.76 -0.36
C ARG A 259 -0.50 0.76 -0.33
N ILE A 260 0.29 1.45 0.51
CA ILE A 260 0.41 2.92 0.51
C ILE A 260 0.98 3.43 -0.83
N ILE A 261 1.89 2.67 -1.46
CA ILE A 261 2.38 3.06 -2.79
C ILE A 261 1.25 2.99 -3.81
N LEU A 262 0.48 1.91 -3.81
CA LEU A 262 -0.62 1.69 -4.77
C LEU A 262 -1.87 2.54 -4.50
N SER A 263 -2.09 3.01 -3.26
CA SER A 263 -3.28 3.79 -2.91
C SER A 263 -3.24 5.24 -3.40
N VAL A 264 -2.12 5.68 -3.98
CA VAL A 264 -1.96 7.06 -4.41
C VAL A 264 -2.62 7.35 -5.75
N ARG A 265 -3.28 8.51 -5.78
CA ARG A 265 -3.86 9.12 -6.97
C ARG A 265 -2.94 10.26 -7.43
N GLY A 266 -2.83 10.47 -8.75
CA GLY A 266 -1.93 11.47 -9.35
C GLY A 266 -0.56 10.92 -9.75
N ASP A 267 0.28 11.78 -10.33
CA ASP A 267 1.62 11.38 -10.81
C ASP A 267 2.51 10.96 -9.64
N LEU A 268 3.17 9.81 -9.78
CA LEU A 268 4.07 9.25 -8.77
C LEU A 268 5.43 9.97 -8.74
N THR A 269 5.72 10.84 -9.72
CA THR A 269 6.98 11.61 -9.83
C THR A 269 7.27 12.48 -8.62
N ASN A 270 6.23 13.07 -8.01
CA ASN A 270 6.37 13.94 -6.84
C ASN A 270 5.83 13.33 -5.53
N GLY A 271 5.67 12.01 -5.47
CA GLY A 271 5.12 11.38 -4.26
C GLY A 271 3.60 11.37 -4.16
N GLY A 272 2.90 11.74 -5.24
CA GLY A 272 1.44 11.69 -5.34
C GLY A 272 0.72 12.88 -4.72
N THR A 273 -0.43 13.24 -5.27
CA THR A 273 -1.30 14.30 -4.76
C THR A 273 -2.60 13.70 -4.21
N PHE A 274 -2.91 13.93 -2.93
CA PHE A 274 -4.26 13.69 -2.44
C PHE A 274 -5.23 14.67 -3.10
N SER A 275 -6.48 14.24 -3.30
CA SER A 275 -7.49 14.87 -4.16
C SER A 275 -7.98 16.28 -3.72
N ILE A 276 -7.17 17.09 -3.06
CA ILE A 276 -7.53 18.41 -2.55
C ILE A 276 -6.47 19.48 -2.82
N SER A 277 -5.23 19.16 -3.23
CA SER A 277 -4.25 20.20 -3.57
C SER A 277 -4.49 20.90 -4.92
N SER A 278 -5.60 20.61 -5.61
CA SER A 278 -5.95 21.23 -6.89
C SER A 278 -6.61 22.62 -6.80
N HIS A 279 -6.55 23.35 -5.68
CA HIS A 279 -6.98 24.76 -5.63
C HIS A 279 -6.31 25.52 -4.47
N ALA A 280 -5.04 25.90 -4.63
CA ALA A 280 -4.42 26.98 -3.86
C ALA A 280 -3.25 27.61 -4.62
N ALA A 281 -3.40 27.84 -5.93
CA ALA A 281 -2.53 28.75 -6.68
C ALA A 281 -3.28 30.09 -6.86
N SER A 282 -3.00 31.02 -5.93
CA SER A 282 -3.02 32.48 -6.09
C SER A 282 -3.96 33.10 -7.14
N SER A 283 -5.21 33.38 -6.77
CA SER A 283 -5.98 34.47 -7.37
C SER A 283 -6.02 35.67 -6.42
N SER A 284 -4.90 36.37 -6.33
CA SER A 284 -4.77 37.64 -5.62
C SER A 284 -4.59 38.75 -6.67
N GLY A 285 -5.62 39.60 -6.82
CA GLY A 285 -5.55 40.78 -7.68
C GLY A 285 -6.90 41.26 -8.17
N ALA A 286 -7.79 41.65 -7.26
CA ALA A 286 -8.84 42.60 -7.58
C ALA A 286 -8.19 43.94 -7.94
N ASN A 287 -8.44 44.46 -9.13
CA ASN A 287 -8.35 45.89 -9.44
C ASN A 287 -9.33 46.22 -10.57
N THR A 288 -10.42 46.85 -10.16
CA THR A 288 -11.28 47.74 -10.95
C THR A 288 -10.46 48.79 -11.70
N HIS A 289 -10.63 48.93 -13.02
CA HIS A 289 -10.69 50.22 -13.70
C HIS A 289 -11.32 50.10 -15.10
N SER A 290 -12.19 51.06 -15.37
CA SER A 290 -12.92 51.35 -16.60
C SER A 290 -12.08 52.12 -17.64
N LEU A 291 -12.54 52.05 -18.89
CA LEU A 291 -12.37 52.99 -20.03
C LEU A 291 -11.18 52.80 -21.01
N SER A 292 -11.60 52.45 -22.24
CA SER A 292 -11.23 53.05 -23.55
C SER A 292 -9.82 52.89 -24.12
N GLY A 293 -9.73 52.24 -25.29
CA GLY A 293 -8.56 52.32 -26.17
C GLY A 293 -8.60 51.37 -27.37
N SER A 294 -8.95 51.91 -28.55
CA SER A 294 -8.86 51.29 -29.87
C SER A 294 -7.47 50.74 -30.20
N GLY A 295 -7.37 49.49 -30.68
CA GLY A 295 -6.09 48.92 -31.14
C GLY A 295 -6.20 47.51 -31.72
N ASN A 296 -6.11 47.42 -33.04
CA ASN A 296 -6.19 46.23 -33.88
C ASN A 296 -4.97 45.27 -33.67
N ARG A 297 -5.18 44.01 -33.22
CA ARG A 297 -4.29 42.85 -33.49
C ARG A 297 -4.90 41.51 -33.02
N PRO A 298 -4.78 40.42 -33.81
CA PRO A 298 -5.35 39.11 -33.48
C PRO A 298 -4.33 38.23 -32.75
N ARG A 299 -4.67 37.72 -31.55
CA ARG A 299 -3.94 36.58 -30.94
C ARG A 299 -4.73 35.94 -29.79
N GLY A 300 -5.07 34.66 -29.97
CA GLY A 300 -5.24 33.65 -28.93
C GLY A 300 -6.39 33.84 -27.94
N VAL A 301 -7.61 33.52 -28.38
CA VAL A 301 -8.80 33.51 -27.51
C VAL A 301 -8.86 32.20 -26.70
N ASN A 302 -8.89 32.38 -25.38
CA ASN A 302 -9.40 31.42 -24.41
C ASN A 302 -10.91 31.25 -24.62
N HIS A 303 -11.38 30.05 -24.96
CA HIS A 303 -12.81 29.79 -25.11
C HIS A 303 -13.46 29.49 -23.76
N THR A 304 -14.27 30.44 -23.28
CA THR A 304 -15.34 30.19 -22.31
C THR A 304 -16.57 29.80 -23.10
N PHE A 305 -17.06 28.56 -22.96
CA PHE A 305 -18.24 28.10 -23.69
C PHE A 305 -19.52 28.65 -23.04
N THR A 306 -20.31 29.38 -23.82
CA THR A 306 -21.70 29.72 -23.48
C THR A 306 -22.64 28.68 -24.11
N LEU A 307 -23.77 28.42 -23.45
CA LEU A 307 -24.71 27.34 -23.79
C LEU A 307 -25.35 27.43 -25.20
N GLY A 308 -25.10 28.52 -25.94
CA GLY A 308 -25.58 28.73 -27.31
C GLY A 308 -24.74 28.04 -28.39
N ASP A 309 -23.43 27.85 -28.15
CA ASP A 309 -22.49 27.34 -29.18
C ASP A 309 -22.46 25.81 -29.30
N MET A 310 -23.17 25.07 -28.44
CA MET A 310 -23.17 23.60 -28.46
C MET A 310 -23.99 22.99 -29.61
N ARG A 311 -24.83 23.78 -30.31
CA ARG A 311 -25.72 23.24 -31.34
C ARG A 311 -25.05 23.12 -32.72
N ASP A 312 -24.03 23.95 -32.99
CA ASP A 312 -23.28 23.94 -34.25
C ASP A 312 -21.97 23.11 -34.17
N ALA A 313 -21.46 22.83 -32.98
CA ALA A 313 -20.26 22.01 -32.79
C ALA A 313 -20.47 20.51 -33.12
N THR A 314 -21.71 20.02 -33.15
CA THR A 314 -22.02 18.60 -33.42
C THR A 314 -21.68 18.13 -34.84
N VAL A 315 -21.53 19.04 -35.81
CA VAL A 315 -21.18 18.68 -37.20
C VAL A 315 -19.65 18.66 -37.42
N ALA A 316 -18.86 19.31 -36.57
CA ALA A 316 -17.41 19.43 -36.75
C ALA A 316 -16.57 18.37 -36.00
N VAL A 317 -17.18 17.55 -35.13
CA VAL A 317 -16.45 16.60 -34.24
C VAL A 317 -16.18 15.23 -34.87
N ALA A 318 -16.71 14.93 -36.06
CA ALA A 318 -16.46 13.65 -36.73
C ALA A 318 -15.02 13.48 -37.30
N ALA A 319 -14.18 14.52 -37.29
CA ALA A 319 -12.88 14.49 -37.98
C ALA A 319 -11.63 14.70 -37.11
N ARG A 320 -11.73 14.69 -35.76
CA ARG A 320 -10.56 14.94 -34.90
C ARG A 320 -10.38 13.88 -33.82
N LYS A 321 -9.66 12.81 -34.19
CA LYS A 321 -9.16 11.77 -33.29
C LYS A 321 -7.71 12.12 -32.93
N GLU A 322 -7.46 12.64 -31.73
CA GLU A 322 -6.16 12.52 -31.03
C GLU A 322 -6.25 13.06 -29.58
N GLY A 323 -5.94 12.18 -28.62
CA GLY A 323 -5.28 12.52 -27.34
C GLY A 323 -6.07 13.20 -26.21
N GLY A 324 -6.70 12.41 -25.34
CA GLY A 324 -7.05 12.76 -23.94
C GLY A 324 -7.53 11.48 -23.24
N GLU A 325 -6.73 10.80 -22.41
CA GLU A 325 -6.31 11.11 -21.03
C GLU A 325 -7.46 11.10 -20.01
N TRP A 326 -7.65 9.92 -19.41
CA TRP A 326 -8.39 9.56 -18.18
C TRP A 326 -9.83 10.05 -18.02
N ASP A 327 -10.79 9.28 -18.52
CA ASP A 327 -11.89 8.74 -17.71
C ASP A 327 -12.66 7.64 -18.47
N ALA A 328 -13.34 6.77 -17.72
CA ALA A 328 -14.10 5.58 -18.15
C ALA A 328 -13.25 4.29 -18.32
N ASP A 329 -13.51 3.18 -17.62
CA ASP A 329 -14.82 2.56 -17.45
C ASP A 329 -15.09 1.97 -16.06
N LYS A 330 -16.31 2.24 -15.59
CA LYS A 330 -17.12 1.38 -14.74
C LYS A 330 -17.80 0.33 -15.63
N SER A 331 -17.73 -0.95 -15.27
CA SER A 331 -18.76 -1.99 -15.49
C SER A 331 -18.18 -3.35 -15.08
N SER A 332 -18.70 -4.00 -14.03
CA SER A 332 -19.79 -5.00 -14.05
C SER A 332 -19.43 -6.21 -14.91
N VAL A 333 -19.01 -7.35 -14.34
CA VAL A 333 -19.90 -8.43 -13.87
C VAL A 333 -21.31 -8.33 -14.45
N THR A 334 -21.51 -8.97 -15.60
CA THR A 334 -22.72 -9.75 -15.94
C THR A 334 -22.44 -10.68 -17.12
N PRO A 335 -23.14 -11.83 -17.19
CA PRO A 335 -22.83 -12.94 -18.08
C PRO A 335 -23.34 -12.68 -19.50
N ARG A 336 -22.64 -13.30 -20.45
CA ARG A 336 -22.90 -13.25 -21.89
C ARG A 336 -23.92 -14.34 -22.24
N GLU A 337 -25.13 -13.95 -22.64
CA GLU A 337 -26.02 -14.77 -23.45
C GLU A 337 -26.63 -13.93 -24.59
N GLU A 338 -26.59 -14.55 -25.77
CA GLU A 338 -27.42 -14.36 -26.97
C GLU A 338 -27.43 -13.01 -27.70
N THR A 339 -26.51 -12.92 -28.65
CA THR A 339 -26.58 -12.07 -29.84
C THR A 339 -27.76 -12.46 -30.75
N LYS A 340 -28.79 -11.61 -30.85
CA LYS A 340 -29.66 -11.53 -32.04
C LYS A 340 -29.16 -10.41 -32.95
N ALA A 341 -28.69 -10.82 -34.12
CA ALA A 341 -28.29 -9.98 -35.23
C ALA A 341 -29.51 -9.29 -35.88
N VAL A 342 -29.34 -8.02 -36.26
CA VAL A 342 -30.18 -7.33 -37.24
C VAL A 342 -29.23 -6.81 -38.32
N LEU A 343 -29.34 -7.38 -39.52
CA LEU A 343 -28.62 -6.96 -40.73
C LEU A 343 -29.34 -5.74 -41.33
N PRO A 344 -28.61 -4.71 -41.80
CA PRO A 344 -29.20 -3.66 -42.62
C PRO A 344 -29.32 -4.12 -44.08
N ILE A 345 -30.53 -4.01 -44.63
CA ILE A 345 -30.82 -4.16 -46.07
C ILE A 345 -30.45 -2.85 -46.78
N ILE A 346 -29.62 -2.97 -47.82
CA ILE A 346 -29.28 -1.94 -48.79
C ILE A 346 -30.22 -2.10 -50.01
N GLY A 347 -30.78 -0.98 -50.47
CA GLY A 347 -31.48 -0.79 -51.75
C GLY A 347 -31.91 0.68 -51.80
N GLU A 348 -31.19 1.56 -52.48
CA GLU A 348 -31.19 1.87 -53.92
C GLU A 348 -32.41 2.72 -54.36
N ASP A 349 -32.09 3.81 -55.05
CA ASP A 349 -32.87 5.02 -55.30
C ASP A 349 -34.18 4.83 -56.09
N VAL A 350 -35.25 5.55 -55.70
CA VAL A 350 -36.24 6.11 -56.65
C VAL A 350 -36.83 7.42 -56.12
N ASP A 351 -36.74 8.43 -56.98
CA ASP A 351 -37.26 9.79 -56.93
C ASP A 351 -38.80 9.85 -56.84
N SER A 352 -39.37 10.60 -55.89
CA SER A 352 -40.74 11.14 -55.97
C SER A 352 -41.00 12.21 -54.91
N GLY A 353 -41.15 13.46 -55.36
CA GLY A 353 -41.50 14.59 -54.51
C GLY A 353 -42.99 14.66 -54.15
N ILE A 354 -43.31 14.68 -52.85
CA ILE A 354 -44.53 15.24 -52.25
C ILE A 354 -44.18 15.78 -50.83
N PRO A 355 -44.63 16.98 -50.43
CA PRO A 355 -44.38 17.55 -49.09
C PRO A 355 -45.50 17.27 -48.09
N ARG A 356 -45.15 17.18 -46.79
CA ARG A 356 -45.96 17.17 -45.52
C ARG A 356 -45.67 15.91 -44.69
N ALA A 357 -45.71 15.90 -43.35
CA ALA A 357 -46.06 16.87 -42.33
C ALA A 357 -45.36 16.50 -41.01
N ARG A 358 -45.22 17.51 -40.14
CA ARG A 358 -45.00 17.35 -38.70
C ARG A 358 -46.06 16.44 -38.09
N THR A 359 -45.64 15.50 -37.26
CA THR A 359 -46.26 15.22 -35.96
C THR A 359 -45.29 14.39 -35.12
N GLY A 360 -44.70 15.05 -34.11
CA GLY A 360 -44.02 14.37 -33.03
C GLY A 360 -45.03 13.80 -32.05
N LEU A 361 -44.75 12.60 -31.55
CA LEU A 361 -45.33 11.97 -30.36
C LEU A 361 -44.34 10.89 -29.92
N GLY A 362 -43.31 11.29 -29.19
CA GLY A 362 -42.43 10.37 -28.47
C GLY A 362 -42.93 10.26 -27.03
N VAL A 363 -43.33 9.06 -26.61
CA VAL A 363 -43.77 8.76 -25.24
C VAL A 363 -42.53 8.60 -24.36
N GLN A 364 -42.44 9.42 -23.30
CA GLN A 364 -41.40 9.30 -22.28
C GLN A 364 -41.88 8.33 -21.20
N ILE A 365 -41.30 7.13 -21.14
CA ILE A 365 -41.57 6.14 -20.10
C ILE A 365 -40.62 6.42 -18.93
N THR A 366 -41.14 6.98 -17.84
CA THR A 366 -40.43 7.06 -16.56
C THR A 366 -40.71 5.79 -15.76
N VAL A 367 -39.68 4.97 -15.55
CA VAL A 367 -39.73 3.82 -14.65
C VAL A 367 -39.24 4.28 -13.29
N ASP A 368 -40.16 4.52 -12.35
CA ASP A 368 -39.82 4.70 -10.94
C ASP A 368 -39.50 3.34 -10.32
N GLN A 369 -38.22 3.09 -10.07
CA GLN A 369 -37.79 1.89 -9.38
C GLN A 369 -37.79 2.15 -7.87
N GLN A 370 -38.89 1.79 -7.21
CA GLN A 370 -38.91 1.62 -5.75
C GLN A 370 -38.18 0.32 -5.40
N VAL A 371 -37.12 0.43 -4.59
CA VAL A 371 -36.42 -0.74 -4.04
C VAL A 371 -36.94 -0.94 -2.63
N GLU A 372 -37.89 -1.87 -2.50
CA GLU A 372 -38.39 -2.39 -1.23
C GLU A 372 -37.33 -3.35 -0.66
N TYR A 373 -36.88 -3.11 0.58
CA TYR A 373 -36.01 -4.03 1.30
C TYR A 373 -36.90 -4.88 2.20
N ASP A 374 -36.94 -6.19 1.94
CA ASP A 374 -37.59 -7.18 2.80
C ASP A 374 -36.98 -7.16 4.20
N ASP A 375 -37.76 -6.69 5.17
CA ASP A 375 -37.57 -6.91 6.59
C ASP A 375 -38.07 -8.33 6.95
N GLY A 376 -37.16 -9.14 7.51
CA GLY A 376 -37.53 -10.12 8.52
C GLY A 376 -37.37 -11.60 8.15
N PHE A 377 -36.47 -12.27 8.89
CA PHE A 377 -36.75 -13.62 9.35
C PHE A 377 -36.60 -13.71 10.88
N PRO A 378 -37.59 -14.26 11.59
CA PRO A 378 -37.56 -14.39 13.04
C PRO A 378 -36.76 -15.62 13.50
N THR A 379 -36.13 -15.46 14.66
CA THR A 379 -35.57 -16.52 15.51
C THR A 379 -36.64 -17.57 15.86
N ARG A 380 -36.29 -18.85 15.73
CA ARG A 380 -37.04 -19.97 16.35
C ARG A 380 -36.31 -20.46 17.59
N LYS A 381 -37.15 -20.78 18.58
CA LYS A 381 -36.88 -21.22 19.95
C LYS A 381 -35.98 -22.44 20.07
#